data_AF-A0A962F9H0-F1
#
_entry.id   AF-A0A962F9H0-F1
#
_cell.length_a   1.000
_cell.length_b   1.000
_cell.length_c   1.000
_cell.angle_alpha   90.00
_cell.angle_beta   90.00
_cell.angle_gamma   90.00
#
_symmetry.space_group_name_H-M   'P 1'
#
loop_
_entity.id
_entity.type
_entity.pdbx_description
1 polymer ?
#
loop_
_entity_poly.entity_id
_entity_poly.type
_entity_poly.pdbx_seq_one_letter_code
_entity_poly.pdbx_strand_id
1 'polypeptide(L)'
;MQIRPQPLSDRAQYFLDGATDAEEMLGAAATWLALYGDRHFIETTVDNLPVQSPWRARHAVALHLQREAFRDAMSASESYRNAFLSSASLSGRRVLGSAAEFYASWFYEDSVWGGCGRPFNRVARHSRRWGFKDPTPSPKAARRLRSRSAIRRYILEQHETIDARRLTMADLAAGPIMMDERAARLLSREWESAVRVWRIAETARERIEQAHAAERRRRGWGTATTVPHDKRKPLLRAARTAGHIVGDEAVREFVAGRPVVLTGDRFLFRVERSGSIARSGHGALSISLVDATTHARLAGLCLYFDGTPALDQLAALGLHLAAGEEADLVDAGNLYGIEPAGAAHPALGAKVQVGEERRRRFFDFADVNNPQAAMRMLAAQYALDLFPVYQDVLADMTVGRRKKELLACGMTPQEIVRAA
;
A
#
# COMPACT_ATOMS: atom_id res chain seq x y z
N MET A 1 -4.95 -31.65 -4.38
CA MET A 1 -4.04 -30.80 -5.18
C MET A 1 -2.76 -30.59 -4.39
N GLN A 2 -1.61 -30.40 -5.05
CA GLN A 2 -0.34 -30.16 -4.36
C GLN A 2 -0.07 -28.66 -4.29
N ILE A 3 0.08 -28.11 -3.09
CA ILE A 3 0.49 -26.71 -2.88
C ILE A 3 1.90 -26.54 -3.47
N ARG A 4 2.12 -25.44 -4.19
CA ARG A 4 3.43 -25.05 -4.72
C ARG A 4 4.08 -24.06 -3.75
N PRO A 5 4.99 -24.49 -2.85
CA PRO A 5 5.49 -23.65 -1.75
C PRO A 5 6.50 -22.58 -2.16
N GLN A 6 6.99 -22.61 -3.40
CA GLN A 6 7.89 -21.57 -3.89
C GLN A 6 7.10 -20.27 -4.15
N PRO A 7 7.67 -19.07 -4.04
CA PRO A 7 6.99 -17.84 -4.44
C PRO A 7 6.99 -17.73 -5.98
N LEU A 8 6.01 -17.06 -6.58
CA LEU A 8 6.10 -16.62 -7.98
C LEU A 8 7.29 -15.66 -8.15
N SER A 9 7.73 -15.41 -9.39
CA SER A 9 8.65 -14.29 -9.64
C SER A 9 8.10 -12.98 -9.06
N ASP A 10 8.97 -12.07 -8.60
CA ASP A 10 8.57 -10.78 -7.99
C ASP A 10 7.60 -10.01 -8.90
N ARG A 11 7.82 -10.09 -10.21
CA ARG A 11 7.02 -9.44 -11.23
C ARG A 11 5.63 -10.06 -11.35
N ALA A 12 5.53 -11.39 -11.37
CA ALA A 12 4.25 -12.09 -11.42
C ALA A 12 3.46 -11.89 -10.11
N GLN A 13 4.13 -11.93 -8.96
CA GLN A 13 3.51 -11.65 -7.67
C GLN A 13 2.99 -10.21 -7.61
N TYR A 14 3.83 -9.22 -7.96
CA TYR A 14 3.44 -7.82 -8.01
C TYR A 14 2.27 -7.57 -8.98
N PHE A 15 2.24 -8.27 -10.11
CA PHE A 15 1.12 -8.19 -11.05
C PHE A 15 -0.18 -8.71 -10.41
N LEU A 16 -0.16 -9.90 -9.79
CA LEU A 16 -1.36 -10.49 -9.17
C LEU A 16 -1.88 -9.64 -8.01
N ASP A 17 -0.97 -9.13 -7.17
CA ASP A 17 -1.31 -8.24 -6.05
C ASP A 17 -1.93 -6.95 -6.58
N GLY A 18 -1.27 -6.30 -7.55
CA GLY A 18 -1.77 -5.07 -8.15
C GLY A 18 -3.09 -5.27 -8.92
N ALA A 19 -3.30 -6.42 -9.56
CA ALA A 19 -4.55 -6.73 -10.26
C ALA A 19 -5.71 -6.96 -9.28
N THR A 20 -5.41 -7.54 -8.12
CA THR A 20 -6.38 -7.72 -7.03
C THR A 20 -6.72 -6.37 -6.38
N ASP A 21 -5.71 -5.56 -6.07
CA ASP A 21 -5.89 -4.24 -5.45
C ASP A 21 -6.64 -3.27 -6.36
N ALA A 22 -6.45 -3.38 -7.67
CA ALA A 22 -7.16 -2.59 -8.67
C ALA A 22 -8.55 -3.15 -9.04
N GLU A 23 -9.02 -4.22 -8.39
CA GLU A 23 -10.28 -4.91 -8.69
C GLU A 23 -10.37 -5.45 -10.13
N GLU A 24 -9.23 -5.68 -10.80
CA GLU A 24 -9.16 -6.24 -12.15
C GLU A 24 -9.29 -7.78 -12.14
N MET A 25 -8.99 -8.41 -11.01
CA MET A 25 -9.05 -9.86 -10.76
C MET A 25 -9.65 -10.13 -9.38
N LEU A 26 -10.41 -11.23 -9.23
CA LEU A 26 -10.87 -11.69 -7.92
C LEU A 26 -9.71 -12.20 -7.06
N GLY A 27 -9.67 -11.81 -5.78
CA GLY A 27 -8.64 -12.25 -4.84
C GLY A 27 -8.53 -13.78 -4.72
N ALA A 28 -9.66 -14.50 -4.81
CA ALA A 28 -9.67 -15.97 -4.86
C ALA A 28 -8.94 -16.54 -6.08
N ALA A 29 -9.04 -15.90 -7.25
CA ALA A 29 -8.30 -16.31 -8.45
C ALA A 29 -6.80 -16.06 -8.29
N ALA A 30 -6.41 -14.90 -7.76
CA ALA A 30 -5.01 -14.61 -7.47
C ALA A 30 -4.41 -15.60 -6.46
N THR A 31 -5.14 -15.89 -5.37
CA THR A 31 -4.73 -16.86 -4.35
C THR A 31 -4.62 -18.27 -4.93
N TRP A 32 -5.59 -18.67 -5.76
CA TRP A 32 -5.56 -19.96 -6.44
C TRP A 32 -4.35 -20.11 -7.37
N LEU A 33 -4.08 -19.11 -8.20
CA LEU A 33 -2.92 -19.10 -9.10
C LEU A 33 -1.60 -19.17 -8.33
N ALA A 34 -1.49 -18.43 -7.23
CA ALA A 34 -0.28 -18.43 -6.41
C ALA A 34 -0.06 -19.79 -5.71
N LEU A 35 -1.13 -20.46 -5.26
CA LEU A 35 -1.04 -21.75 -4.57
C LEU A 35 -0.86 -22.95 -5.53
N TYR A 36 -1.60 -22.96 -6.63
CA TYR A 36 -1.78 -24.16 -7.47
C TYR A 36 -1.49 -23.95 -8.96
N GLY A 37 -1.50 -22.70 -9.43
CA GLY A 37 -1.42 -22.39 -10.84
C GLY A 37 -0.10 -22.81 -11.49
N ASP A 38 -0.12 -22.95 -12.81
CA ASP A 38 1.11 -23.20 -13.55
C ASP A 38 2.01 -21.95 -13.60
N ARG A 39 3.18 -22.04 -12.96
CA ARG A 39 4.11 -20.91 -12.81
C ARG A 39 4.63 -20.44 -14.15
N HIS A 40 5.03 -21.38 -15.00
CA HIS A 40 5.59 -21.03 -16.29
C HIS A 40 4.57 -20.29 -17.14
N PHE A 41 3.32 -20.76 -17.12
CA PHE A 41 2.20 -20.08 -17.75
C PHE A 41 1.97 -18.67 -17.17
N ILE A 42 1.87 -18.54 -15.83
CA ILE A 42 1.63 -17.24 -15.17
C ILE A 42 2.75 -16.25 -15.49
N GLU A 43 4.01 -16.64 -15.29
CA GLU A 43 5.18 -15.79 -15.49
C GLU A 43 5.31 -15.38 -16.95
N THR A 44 5.21 -16.33 -17.89
CA THR A 44 5.25 -16.01 -19.33
C THR A 44 4.12 -15.07 -19.73
N THR A 45 2.93 -15.27 -19.18
CA THR A 45 1.76 -14.41 -19.44
C THR A 45 1.99 -12.97 -18.94
N VAL A 46 2.58 -12.79 -17.76
CA VAL A 46 2.88 -11.48 -17.18
C VAL A 46 4.11 -10.82 -17.82
N ASP A 47 5.12 -11.60 -18.20
CA ASP A 47 6.36 -11.11 -18.81
C ASP A 47 6.13 -10.57 -20.22
N ASN A 48 5.16 -11.13 -20.94
CA ASN A 48 4.74 -10.64 -22.25
C ASN A 48 4.03 -9.28 -22.20
N LEU A 49 3.66 -8.79 -21.01
CA LEU A 49 3.00 -7.49 -20.85
C LEU A 49 4.07 -6.38 -20.66
N PRO A 50 4.15 -5.36 -21.53
CA PRO A 50 5.06 -4.22 -21.30
C PRO A 50 4.84 -3.57 -19.93
N VAL A 51 5.91 -3.10 -19.28
CA VAL A 51 5.85 -2.46 -17.94
C VAL A 51 4.89 -1.26 -17.91
N GLN A 52 4.79 -0.51 -19.01
CA GLN A 52 3.87 0.63 -19.17
C GLN A 52 2.71 0.27 -20.11
N SER A 53 2.03 -0.83 -19.82
CA SER A 53 0.86 -1.21 -20.61
C SER A 53 -0.36 -0.34 -20.29
N PRO A 54 -1.15 0.03 -21.31
CA PRO A 54 -2.46 0.64 -21.08
C PRO A 54 -3.32 -0.24 -20.18
N TRP A 55 -4.17 0.38 -19.35
CA TRP A 55 -5.07 -0.33 -18.42
C TRP A 55 -5.85 -1.48 -19.08
N ARG A 56 -6.35 -1.29 -20.32
CA ARG A 56 -7.09 -2.33 -21.05
C ARG A 56 -6.27 -3.58 -21.34
N ALA A 57 -4.99 -3.43 -21.68
CA ALA A 57 -4.11 -4.56 -21.95
C ALA A 57 -3.80 -5.34 -20.65
N ARG A 58 -3.53 -4.60 -19.56
CA ARG A 58 -3.35 -5.18 -18.22
C ARG A 58 -4.61 -5.94 -17.76
N HIS A 59 -5.78 -5.33 -17.89
CA HIS A 59 -7.05 -5.94 -17.53
C HIS A 59 -7.35 -7.20 -18.35
N ALA A 60 -7.03 -7.21 -19.65
CA ALA A 60 -7.17 -8.40 -20.49
C ALA A 60 -6.29 -9.57 -19.99
N VAL A 61 -5.07 -9.29 -19.55
CA VAL A 61 -4.18 -10.29 -18.93
C VAL A 61 -4.75 -10.78 -17.60
N ALA A 62 -5.24 -9.87 -16.75
CA ALA A 62 -5.88 -10.23 -15.49
C ALA A 62 -7.09 -11.15 -15.70
N LEU A 63 -7.96 -10.83 -16.67
CA LEU A 63 -9.09 -11.69 -17.04
C LEU A 63 -8.65 -13.05 -17.59
N HIS A 64 -7.58 -13.09 -18.39
CA HIS A 64 -7.07 -14.34 -18.92
C HIS A 64 -6.60 -15.29 -17.80
N LEU A 65 -5.79 -14.77 -16.88
CA LEU A 65 -5.31 -15.50 -15.71
C LEU A 65 -6.46 -15.91 -14.79
N GLN A 66 -7.45 -15.05 -14.59
CA GLN A 66 -8.63 -15.37 -13.79
C GLN A 66 -9.39 -16.57 -14.39
N ARG A 67 -9.65 -16.55 -15.70
CA ARG A 67 -10.34 -17.66 -16.39
C ARG A 67 -9.58 -18.96 -16.28
N GLU A 68 -8.25 -18.91 -16.29
CA GLU A 68 -7.42 -20.10 -16.04
C GLU A 68 -7.63 -20.61 -14.62
N ALA A 69 -7.59 -19.73 -13.61
CA ALA A 69 -7.84 -20.09 -12.22
C ALA A 69 -9.22 -20.76 -12.04
N PHE A 70 -10.26 -20.20 -12.67
CA PHE A 70 -11.60 -20.79 -12.66
C PHE A 70 -11.62 -22.17 -13.31
N ARG A 71 -10.99 -22.34 -14.48
CA ARG A 71 -10.91 -23.63 -15.18
C ARG A 71 -10.24 -24.68 -14.30
N ASP A 72 -9.08 -24.35 -13.73
CA ASP A 72 -8.33 -25.24 -12.85
C ASP A 72 -9.15 -25.62 -11.62
N ALA A 73 -9.76 -24.63 -10.96
CA ALA A 73 -10.60 -24.86 -9.78
C ALA A 73 -11.83 -25.72 -10.06
N MET A 74 -12.46 -25.60 -11.24
CA MET A 74 -13.61 -26.43 -11.59
C MET A 74 -13.24 -27.89 -11.82
N SER A 75 -11.99 -28.15 -12.23
CA SER A 75 -11.43 -29.52 -12.38
C SER A 75 -10.91 -30.13 -11.07
N ALA A 76 -10.83 -29.35 -9.99
CA ALA A 76 -10.35 -29.81 -8.71
C ALA A 76 -11.33 -30.74 -7.99
N SER A 77 -10.88 -31.37 -6.90
CA SER A 77 -11.80 -32.12 -6.04
C SER A 77 -12.85 -31.20 -5.43
N GLU A 78 -13.98 -31.78 -5.06
CA GLU A 78 -15.15 -31.04 -4.59
C GLU A 78 -14.83 -30.05 -3.45
N SER A 79 -14.02 -30.46 -2.47
CA SER A 79 -13.59 -29.59 -1.37
C SER A 79 -12.90 -28.30 -1.84
N TYR A 80 -11.95 -28.40 -2.76
CA TYR A 80 -11.20 -27.25 -3.29
C TYR A 80 -12.03 -26.40 -4.23
N ARG A 81 -12.85 -27.05 -5.07
CA ARG A 81 -13.81 -26.35 -5.93
C ARG A 81 -14.77 -25.52 -5.08
N ASN A 82 -15.31 -26.09 -4.01
CA ASN A 82 -16.22 -25.42 -3.08
C ASN A 82 -15.53 -24.30 -2.32
N ALA A 83 -14.29 -24.51 -1.88
CA ALA A 83 -13.48 -23.48 -1.24
C ALA A 83 -13.20 -22.29 -2.17
N PHE A 84 -12.83 -22.57 -3.42
CA PHE A 84 -12.62 -21.56 -4.45
C PHE A 84 -13.90 -20.78 -4.75
N LEU A 85 -15.00 -21.47 -5.03
CA LEU A 85 -16.29 -20.81 -5.31
C LEU A 85 -16.76 -19.97 -4.14
N SER A 86 -16.57 -20.46 -2.90
CA SER A 86 -16.91 -19.70 -1.70
C SER A 86 -16.03 -18.46 -1.52
N SER A 87 -14.71 -18.59 -1.72
CA SER A 87 -13.78 -17.46 -1.63
C SER A 87 -13.99 -16.44 -2.76
N ALA A 88 -14.25 -16.90 -3.98
CA ALA A 88 -14.53 -16.05 -5.14
C ALA A 88 -15.86 -15.30 -4.96
N SER A 89 -16.87 -16.00 -4.44
CA SER A 89 -18.14 -15.38 -4.06
C SER A 89 -17.91 -14.30 -3.00
N LEU A 90 -17.18 -14.61 -1.92
CA LEU A 90 -16.80 -13.69 -0.83
C LEU A 90 -15.91 -12.49 -1.23
N SER A 91 -15.17 -12.62 -2.33
CA SER A 91 -14.39 -11.52 -2.90
C SER A 91 -15.29 -10.62 -3.76
N GLY A 92 -16.28 -11.21 -4.42
CA GLY A 92 -17.18 -10.54 -5.35
C GLY A 92 -18.05 -9.46 -4.72
N ARG A 93 -18.66 -9.67 -3.55
CA ARG A 93 -19.35 -8.58 -2.81
C ARG A 93 -18.40 -7.61 -2.23
N ARG A 94 -17.19 -7.98 -1.82
CA ARG A 94 -16.29 -6.96 -1.31
C ARG A 94 -16.10 -5.90 -2.40
N VAL A 95 -15.85 -6.33 -3.64
CA VAL A 95 -15.79 -5.45 -4.82
C VAL A 95 -17.11 -4.71 -5.05
N LEU A 96 -18.27 -5.39 -5.08
CA LEU A 96 -19.56 -4.72 -5.32
C LEU A 96 -19.97 -3.76 -4.20
N GLY A 97 -19.64 -4.08 -2.96
CA GLY A 97 -19.91 -3.29 -1.77
C GLY A 97 -19.04 -2.04 -1.74
N SER A 98 -17.72 -2.20 -1.85
CA SER A 98 -16.80 -1.05 -1.93
C SER A 98 -17.16 -0.11 -3.09
N ALA A 99 -17.55 -0.66 -4.25
CA ALA A 99 -18.05 0.13 -5.37
C ALA A 99 -19.38 0.84 -5.05
N ALA A 100 -20.34 0.18 -4.39
CA ALA A 100 -21.62 0.78 -4.02
C ALA A 100 -21.45 1.96 -3.08
N GLU A 101 -20.62 1.80 -2.05
CA GLU A 101 -20.29 2.85 -1.08
C GLU A 101 -19.60 4.02 -1.79
N PHE A 102 -18.62 3.71 -2.64
CA PHE A 102 -17.90 4.71 -3.44
C PHE A 102 -18.88 5.52 -4.31
N TYR A 103 -19.68 4.87 -5.15
CA TYR A 103 -20.61 5.58 -6.04
C TYR A 103 -21.71 6.34 -5.29
N ALA A 104 -22.18 5.83 -4.14
CA ALA A 104 -23.16 6.53 -3.31
C ALA A 104 -22.59 7.83 -2.73
N SER A 105 -21.39 7.75 -2.16
CA SER A 105 -20.64 8.91 -1.65
C SER A 105 -20.37 9.92 -2.77
N TRP A 106 -19.86 9.45 -3.92
CA TRP A 106 -19.54 10.29 -5.07
C TRP A 106 -20.77 10.99 -5.64
N PHE A 107 -21.88 10.28 -5.84
CA PHE A 107 -23.07 10.90 -6.40
C PHE A 107 -23.70 11.91 -5.42
N TYR A 108 -23.60 11.65 -4.11
CA TYR A 108 -23.97 12.63 -3.09
C TYR A 108 -23.12 13.90 -3.21
N GLU A 109 -21.79 13.76 -3.21
CA GLU A 109 -20.86 14.89 -3.31
C GLU A 109 -21.08 15.70 -4.59
N ASP A 110 -21.26 15.03 -5.73
CA ASP A 110 -21.56 15.66 -7.01
C ASP A 110 -22.91 16.40 -7.05
N SER A 111 -23.88 15.91 -6.27
CA SER A 111 -25.20 16.52 -6.15
C SER A 111 -25.18 17.75 -5.25
N VAL A 112 -24.33 17.78 -4.22
CA VAL A 112 -24.27 18.87 -3.25
C VAL A 112 -23.27 19.95 -3.67
N TRP A 113 -22.07 19.59 -4.12
CA TRP A 113 -20.98 20.54 -4.41
C TRP A 113 -20.49 20.44 -5.87
N GLY A 114 -20.45 19.22 -6.43
CA GLY A 114 -19.56 18.91 -7.54
C GLY A 114 -18.15 18.60 -7.04
N GLY A 115 -17.31 18.01 -7.86
CA GLY A 115 -15.89 17.71 -7.58
C GLY A 115 -15.47 16.34 -8.10
N CYS A 116 -16.40 15.39 -8.09
CA CYS A 116 -16.16 13.99 -8.36
C CYS A 116 -16.28 13.65 -9.86
N GLY A 117 -17.41 14.03 -10.44
CA GLY A 117 -17.71 13.93 -11.87
C GLY A 117 -18.26 15.23 -12.44
N ARG A 118 -18.39 16.28 -11.62
CA ARG A 118 -18.92 17.60 -12.01
C ARG A 118 -18.01 18.73 -11.54
N PRO A 119 -18.05 19.91 -12.17
CA PRO A 119 -17.29 21.07 -11.69
C PRO A 119 -17.59 21.39 -10.23
N PHE A 120 -16.53 21.55 -9.43
CA PHE A 120 -16.63 21.89 -8.02
C PHE A 120 -17.20 23.30 -7.84
N ASN A 121 -18.10 23.47 -6.86
CA ASN A 121 -18.58 24.79 -6.46
C ASN A 121 -18.15 25.10 -5.04
N ARG A 122 -17.60 26.30 -4.84
CA ARG A 122 -17.18 26.80 -3.51
C ARG A 122 -18.34 26.91 -2.52
N VAL A 123 -19.56 26.95 -3.02
CA VAL A 123 -20.81 27.05 -2.27
C VAL A 123 -21.68 25.90 -2.74
N ALA A 124 -22.23 25.10 -1.82
CA ALA A 124 -23.06 23.96 -2.20
C ALA A 124 -24.12 24.41 -3.21
N ARG A 125 -24.29 23.68 -4.31
CA ARG A 125 -25.19 23.97 -5.44
C ARG A 125 -26.62 24.28 -4.99
N HIS A 126 -26.98 23.89 -3.78
CA HIS A 126 -28.31 24.04 -3.19
C HIS A 126 -28.39 25.00 -1.99
N SER A 127 -27.27 25.58 -1.54
CA SER A 127 -27.18 26.46 -0.35
C SER A 127 -27.69 27.88 -0.56
N ARG A 128 -27.91 28.34 -1.80
CA ARG A 128 -28.46 29.70 -2.05
C ARG A 128 -29.84 29.92 -1.41
N ARG A 129 -30.56 28.84 -1.05
CA ARG A 129 -31.90 28.91 -0.43
C ARG A 129 -31.90 28.67 1.09
N TRP A 130 -30.83 28.14 1.66
CA TRP A 130 -30.79 27.62 3.05
C TRP A 130 -29.61 28.12 3.88
N GLY A 131 -28.81 29.05 3.35
CA GLY A 131 -27.56 29.48 3.98
C GLY A 131 -26.49 28.39 3.94
N PHE A 132 -25.26 28.75 4.28
CA PHE A 132 -24.09 27.86 4.23
C PHE A 132 -24.12 26.72 5.27
N LYS A 133 -25.23 26.54 5.99
CA LYS A 133 -25.28 25.75 7.23
C LYS A 133 -25.86 24.34 7.08
N ASP A 134 -26.49 24.01 5.96
CA ASP A 134 -27.16 22.71 5.78
C ASP A 134 -26.63 21.97 4.52
N PRO A 135 -25.84 20.88 4.69
CA PRO A 135 -25.37 20.05 3.58
C PRO A 135 -26.43 19.08 3.06
N THR A 136 -27.67 19.16 3.53
CA THR A 136 -28.76 18.29 3.09
C THR A 136 -29.05 18.48 1.59
N PRO A 137 -29.15 17.39 0.82
CA PRO A 137 -29.44 17.48 -0.60
C PRO A 137 -30.85 18.04 -0.82
N SER A 138 -31.02 18.89 -1.84
CA SER A 138 -32.34 19.42 -2.20
C SER A 138 -33.34 18.29 -2.46
N PRO A 139 -34.67 18.50 -2.32
CA PRO A 139 -35.66 17.45 -2.61
C PRO A 139 -35.52 16.83 -4.01
N LYS A 140 -35.10 17.61 -5.00
CA LYS A 140 -34.82 17.12 -6.36
C LYS A 140 -33.57 16.24 -6.42
N ALA A 141 -32.50 16.63 -5.72
CA ALA A 141 -31.28 15.83 -5.61
C ALA A 141 -31.53 14.54 -4.81
N ALA A 142 -32.19 14.63 -3.66
CA ALA A 142 -32.58 13.46 -2.85
C ALA A 142 -33.43 12.46 -3.65
N ARG A 143 -34.39 12.94 -4.46
CA ARG A 143 -35.15 12.07 -5.38
C ARG A 143 -34.26 11.38 -6.41
N ARG A 144 -33.25 12.07 -6.95
CA ARG A 144 -32.31 11.49 -7.93
C ARG A 144 -31.37 10.47 -7.28
N LEU A 145 -30.83 10.78 -6.10
CA LEU A 145 -29.95 9.90 -5.33
C LEU A 145 -30.63 8.58 -4.95
N ARG A 146 -31.96 8.57 -4.84
CA ARG A 146 -32.78 7.36 -4.60
C ARG A 146 -33.32 6.72 -5.88
N SER A 147 -33.20 7.37 -7.03
CA SER A 147 -33.79 6.90 -8.28
C SER A 147 -32.85 5.92 -8.98
N ARG A 148 -33.27 4.66 -9.10
CA ARG A 148 -32.49 3.61 -9.78
C ARG A 148 -32.06 4.00 -11.20
N SER A 149 -32.92 4.68 -11.96
CA SER A 149 -32.58 5.10 -13.33
C SER A 149 -31.53 6.21 -13.34
N ALA A 150 -31.58 7.13 -12.38
CA ALA A 150 -30.56 8.17 -12.23
C ALA A 150 -29.24 7.60 -11.74
N ILE A 151 -29.26 6.66 -10.77
CA ILE A 151 -28.08 5.95 -10.28
C ILE A 151 -27.43 5.18 -11.43
N ARG A 152 -28.20 4.35 -12.15
CA ARG A 152 -27.69 3.56 -13.28
C ARG A 152 -27.03 4.45 -14.33
N ARG A 153 -27.67 5.58 -14.68
CA ARG A 153 -27.11 6.54 -15.63
C ARG A 153 -25.83 7.17 -15.09
N TYR A 154 -25.82 7.59 -13.83
CA TYR A 154 -24.65 8.17 -13.17
C TYR A 154 -23.47 7.20 -13.22
N ILE A 155 -23.66 5.95 -12.80
CA ILE A 155 -22.58 4.96 -12.80
C ILE A 155 -22.06 4.75 -14.25
N LEU A 156 -22.96 4.58 -15.24
CA LEU A 156 -22.57 4.45 -16.66
C LEU A 156 -21.80 5.66 -17.22
N GLU A 157 -22.18 6.88 -16.82
CA GLU A 157 -21.50 8.12 -17.24
C GLU A 157 -20.10 8.26 -16.62
N GLN A 158 -19.81 7.57 -15.51
CA GLN A 158 -18.55 7.67 -14.75
C GLN A 158 -17.54 6.53 -15.02
N HIS A 159 -17.35 6.14 -16.30
CA HIS A 159 -16.21 5.35 -16.83
C HIS A 159 -16.20 3.80 -16.77
N GLU A 160 -15.28 3.27 -17.61
CA GLU A 160 -14.92 1.90 -18.08
C GLU A 160 -14.87 0.76 -17.04
N THR A 161 -14.94 1.08 -15.74
CA THR A 161 -14.79 0.11 -14.64
C THR A 161 -15.97 -0.84 -14.49
N ILE A 162 -17.17 -0.47 -14.96
CA ILE A 162 -18.34 -1.36 -14.87
C ILE A 162 -18.21 -2.52 -15.83
N ASP A 163 -17.78 -2.28 -17.07
CA ASP A 163 -17.62 -3.35 -18.05
C ASP A 163 -16.50 -4.29 -17.62
N ALA A 164 -15.41 -3.75 -17.08
CA ALA A 164 -14.35 -4.54 -16.45
C ALA A 164 -14.88 -5.40 -15.29
N ARG A 165 -15.58 -4.79 -14.32
CA ARG A 165 -16.19 -5.52 -13.21
C ARG A 165 -17.21 -6.56 -13.69
N ARG A 166 -17.99 -6.26 -14.73
CA ARG A 166 -18.92 -7.21 -15.33
C ARG A 166 -18.17 -8.40 -15.91
N LEU A 167 -17.05 -8.18 -16.59
CA LEU A 167 -16.20 -9.26 -17.13
C LEU A 167 -15.53 -10.05 -16.01
N THR A 168 -14.98 -9.39 -14.98
CA THR A 168 -14.39 -10.03 -13.80
C THR A 168 -15.42 -10.87 -13.04
N MET A 169 -16.67 -10.40 -12.97
CA MET A 169 -17.75 -11.13 -12.31
C MET A 169 -18.47 -12.14 -13.23
N ALA A 170 -18.19 -12.15 -14.53
CA ALA A 170 -18.89 -12.99 -15.50
C ALA A 170 -18.64 -14.48 -15.24
N ASP A 171 -17.42 -14.86 -14.85
CA ASP A 171 -17.06 -16.25 -14.55
C ASP A 171 -17.81 -16.75 -13.31
N LEU A 172 -17.88 -15.93 -12.26
CA LEU A 172 -18.69 -16.21 -11.07
C LEU A 172 -20.19 -16.27 -11.41
N ALA A 173 -20.65 -15.35 -12.26
CA ALA A 173 -22.02 -15.30 -12.76
C ALA A 173 -22.32 -16.39 -13.80
N ALA A 174 -21.36 -17.22 -14.22
CA ALA A 174 -21.60 -18.42 -15.03
C ALA A 174 -21.58 -19.69 -14.17
N GLY A 175 -20.84 -19.69 -13.06
CA GLY A 175 -20.70 -20.83 -12.15
C GLY A 175 -21.80 -20.97 -11.08
N PRO A 176 -21.77 -22.05 -10.28
CA PRO A 176 -22.60 -22.17 -9.08
C PRO A 176 -22.10 -21.23 -7.98
N ILE A 177 -23.03 -20.55 -7.32
CA ILE A 177 -22.70 -19.60 -6.25
C ILE A 177 -22.75 -20.35 -4.93
N MET A 178 -21.66 -20.26 -4.17
CA MET A 178 -21.51 -20.96 -2.91
C MET A 178 -21.07 -19.96 -1.84
N MET A 179 -21.73 -19.98 -0.69
CA MET A 179 -21.44 -19.08 0.44
C MET A 179 -21.15 -19.91 1.68
N ASP A 180 -20.06 -20.67 1.66
CA ASP A 180 -19.60 -21.41 2.83
C ASP A 180 -18.29 -20.81 3.35
N GLU A 181 -18.38 -20.02 4.42
CA GLU A 181 -17.22 -19.43 5.08
C GLU A 181 -16.23 -20.49 5.58
N ARG A 182 -16.70 -21.67 5.98
CA ARG A 182 -15.81 -22.75 6.44
C ARG A 182 -15.04 -23.33 5.26
N ALA A 183 -15.70 -23.51 4.11
CA ALA A 183 -15.04 -23.91 2.88
C ALA A 183 -14.05 -22.83 2.41
N ALA A 184 -14.42 -21.55 2.42
CA ALA A 184 -13.55 -20.45 2.03
C ALA A 184 -12.27 -20.36 2.88
N ARG A 185 -12.37 -20.65 4.18
CA ARG A 185 -11.22 -20.68 5.11
C ARG A 185 -10.17 -21.73 4.72
N LEU A 186 -10.51 -22.76 3.93
CA LEU A 186 -9.53 -23.74 3.46
C LEU A 186 -8.42 -23.04 2.66
N LEU A 187 -8.79 -22.24 1.65
CA LEU A 187 -7.83 -21.51 0.83
C LEU A 187 -7.01 -20.51 1.65
N SER A 188 -7.64 -19.78 2.57
CA SER A 188 -6.93 -18.84 3.45
C SER A 188 -5.91 -19.56 4.34
N ARG A 189 -6.26 -20.72 4.90
CA ARG A 189 -5.35 -21.53 5.73
C ARG A 189 -4.18 -22.09 4.92
N GLU A 190 -4.44 -22.54 3.71
CA GLU A 190 -3.38 -23.04 2.82
C GLU A 190 -2.45 -21.92 2.36
N TRP A 191 -3.00 -20.74 2.07
CA TRP A 191 -2.23 -19.53 1.82
C TRP A 191 -1.34 -19.14 3.01
N GLU A 192 -1.91 -19.05 4.21
CA GLU A 192 -1.16 -18.76 5.43
C GLU A 192 -0.06 -19.80 5.71
N SER A 193 -0.35 -21.07 5.47
CA SER A 193 0.63 -22.16 5.58
C SER A 193 1.76 -21.99 4.57
N ALA A 194 1.43 -21.73 3.30
CA ALA A 194 2.41 -21.54 2.23
C ALA A 194 3.31 -20.31 2.50
N VAL A 195 2.73 -19.17 2.88
CA VAL A 195 3.45 -17.96 3.27
C VAL A 195 4.36 -18.23 4.47
N ARG A 196 3.90 -18.98 5.47
CA ARG A 196 4.72 -19.35 6.63
C ARG A 196 5.93 -20.19 6.23
N VAL A 197 5.72 -21.23 5.43
CA VAL A 197 6.79 -22.12 4.92
C VAL A 197 7.80 -21.30 4.11
N TRP A 198 7.31 -20.41 3.25
CA TRP A 198 8.17 -19.51 2.47
C TRP A 198 9.01 -18.58 3.34
N ARG A 199 8.41 -17.89 4.32
CA ARG A 199 9.14 -17.00 5.25
C ARG A 199 10.21 -17.75 6.04
N ILE A 200 9.94 -18.98 6.46
CA ILE A 200 10.93 -19.83 7.13
C ILE A 200 12.09 -20.13 6.18
N ALA A 201 11.80 -20.49 4.92
CA ALA A 201 12.82 -20.77 3.92
C ALA A 201 13.65 -19.52 3.56
N GLU A 202 13.03 -18.35 3.45
CA GLU A 202 13.70 -17.07 3.21
C GLU A 202 14.60 -16.69 4.39
N THR A 203 14.09 -16.74 5.62
CA THR A 203 14.89 -16.51 6.83
C THR A 203 16.07 -17.48 6.92
N ALA A 204 15.88 -18.75 6.53
CA ALA A 204 16.97 -19.72 6.48
C ALA A 204 18.02 -19.37 5.42
N ARG A 205 17.59 -18.94 4.22
CA ARG A 205 18.49 -18.45 3.16
C ARG A 205 19.27 -17.21 3.61
N GLU A 206 18.60 -16.22 4.18
CA GLU A 206 19.25 -15.03 4.73
C GLU A 206 20.26 -15.39 5.81
N ARG A 207 19.94 -16.33 6.71
CA ARG A 207 20.89 -16.82 7.73
C ARG A 207 22.10 -17.53 7.10
N ILE A 208 21.89 -18.33 6.07
CA ILE A 208 22.97 -18.99 5.32
C ILE A 208 23.84 -17.93 4.63
N GLU A 209 23.23 -16.95 3.96
CA GLU A 209 23.94 -15.84 3.31
C GLU A 209 24.70 -14.97 4.31
N GLN A 210 24.10 -14.69 5.48
CA GLN A 210 24.74 -13.97 6.58
C GLN A 210 25.88 -14.78 7.17
N ALA A 211 25.73 -16.09 7.34
CA ALA A 211 26.80 -16.98 7.79
C ALA A 211 27.96 -17.00 6.80
N HIS A 212 27.68 -17.15 5.50
CA HIS A 212 28.68 -17.06 4.44
C HIS A 212 29.29 -15.66 4.32
N ALA A 213 28.51 -14.59 4.55
CA ALA A 213 29.03 -13.23 4.57
C ALA A 213 29.93 -12.99 5.78
N ALA A 214 29.57 -13.51 6.96
CA ALA A 214 30.38 -13.46 8.17
C ALA A 214 31.65 -14.30 8.04
N GLU A 215 31.58 -15.48 7.41
CA GLU A 215 32.73 -16.32 7.08
C GLU A 215 33.66 -15.63 6.09
N ARG A 216 33.11 -14.99 5.04
CA ARG A 216 33.87 -14.16 4.10
C ARG A 216 34.58 -13.00 4.82
N ARG A 217 33.87 -12.28 5.70
CA ARG A 217 34.46 -11.22 6.55
C ARG A 217 35.58 -11.76 7.45
N ARG A 218 35.37 -12.91 8.11
CA ARG A 218 36.37 -13.56 8.99
C ARG A 218 37.61 -14.01 8.23
N ARG A 219 37.47 -14.45 6.97
CA ARG A 219 38.58 -14.84 6.09
C ARG A 219 39.29 -13.66 5.44
N GLY A 220 38.97 -12.41 5.80
CA GLY A 220 39.54 -11.23 5.16
C GLY A 220 39.09 -11.07 3.71
N TRP A 221 38.12 -11.86 3.25
CA TRP A 221 37.44 -11.68 1.97
C TRP A 221 36.41 -10.58 2.19
N GLY A 222 36.93 -9.37 2.42
CA GLY A 222 36.13 -8.16 2.39
C GLY A 222 35.31 -8.20 1.10
N THR A 223 34.02 -7.98 1.23
CA THR A 223 33.12 -7.78 0.10
C THR A 223 33.56 -6.50 -0.60
N ALA A 224 34.61 -6.59 -1.40
CA ALA A 224 34.74 -5.80 -2.61
C ALA A 224 33.59 -6.25 -3.50
N THR A 225 32.35 -5.85 -3.18
CA THR A 225 31.33 -5.71 -4.19
C THR A 225 32.00 -4.83 -5.23
N THR A 226 32.23 -5.40 -6.41
CA THR A 226 32.96 -4.75 -7.49
C THR A 226 32.27 -3.42 -7.74
N VAL A 227 32.83 -2.33 -7.19
CA VAL A 227 32.33 -0.99 -7.46
C VAL A 227 32.43 -0.86 -8.97
N PRO A 228 31.30 -0.65 -9.67
CA PRO A 228 31.29 -0.50 -11.12
C PRO A 228 32.36 0.51 -11.52
N HIS A 229 33.13 0.20 -12.57
CA HIS A 229 34.33 0.96 -12.91
C HIS A 229 34.05 2.47 -13.09
N ASP A 230 32.88 2.79 -13.62
CA ASP A 230 32.33 4.14 -13.78
C ASP A 230 32.06 4.87 -12.46
N LYS A 231 31.73 4.14 -11.38
CA LYS A 231 31.45 4.70 -10.04
C LYS A 231 32.68 4.89 -9.17
N ARG A 232 33.83 4.28 -9.51
CA ARG A 232 35.06 4.33 -8.71
C ARG A 232 35.64 5.74 -8.59
N LYS A 233 35.78 6.46 -9.71
CA LYS A 233 36.36 7.82 -9.72
C LYS A 233 35.51 8.81 -8.89
N PRO A 234 34.17 8.88 -9.06
CA PRO A 234 33.32 9.69 -8.19
C PRO A 234 33.45 9.35 -6.71
N LEU A 235 33.43 8.05 -6.36
CA LEU A 235 33.55 7.63 -4.95
C LEU A 235 34.90 7.98 -4.34
N LEU A 236 36.00 7.86 -5.09
CA LEU A 236 37.32 8.29 -4.61
C LEU A 236 37.38 9.80 -4.38
N ARG A 237 36.73 10.59 -5.24
CA ARG A 237 36.63 12.05 -5.05
C ARG A 237 35.81 12.37 -3.80
N ALA A 238 34.64 11.76 -3.65
CA ALA A 238 33.78 11.92 -2.48
C ALA A 238 34.51 11.50 -1.19
N ALA A 239 35.25 10.39 -1.20
CA ALA A 239 36.04 9.92 -0.06
C ALA A 239 37.14 10.92 0.33
N ARG A 240 37.82 11.54 -0.64
CA ARG A 240 38.81 12.59 -0.36
C ARG A 240 38.16 13.83 0.23
N THR A 241 37.06 14.30 -0.36
CA THR A 241 36.30 15.44 0.17
C THR A 241 35.83 15.19 1.59
N ALA A 242 35.22 14.03 1.84
CA ALA A 242 34.82 13.61 3.18
C ALA A 242 36.01 13.50 4.13
N GLY A 243 37.16 12.98 3.68
CA GLY A 243 38.38 12.85 4.49
C GLY A 243 38.89 14.20 4.98
N HIS A 244 38.80 15.25 4.16
CA HIS A 244 39.14 16.62 4.56
C HIS A 244 38.17 17.24 5.57
N ILE A 245 36.93 16.74 5.65
CA ILE A 245 35.88 17.31 6.51
C ILE A 245 35.77 16.53 7.82
N VAL A 246 35.63 15.21 7.75
CA VAL A 246 35.39 14.34 8.92
C VAL A 246 36.62 13.53 9.35
N GLY A 247 37.71 13.61 8.59
CA GLY A 247 38.96 12.88 8.84
C GLY A 247 39.07 11.57 8.05
N ASP A 248 40.29 11.25 7.61
CA ASP A 248 40.58 10.04 6.81
C ASP A 248 40.29 8.74 7.55
N GLU A 249 40.48 8.73 8.87
CA GLU A 249 40.16 7.58 9.71
C GLU A 249 38.66 7.32 9.74
N ALA A 250 37.85 8.36 9.98
CA ALA A 250 36.39 8.27 9.95
C ALA A 250 35.89 7.76 8.59
N VAL A 251 36.44 8.27 7.48
CA VAL A 251 36.09 7.77 6.14
C VAL A 251 36.45 6.29 5.99
N ARG A 252 37.63 5.86 6.45
CA ARG A 252 38.05 4.45 6.39
C ARG A 252 37.13 3.55 7.20
N GLU A 253 36.76 3.96 8.40
CA GLU A 253 35.80 3.28 9.27
C GLU A 253 34.43 3.17 8.60
N PHE A 254 33.92 4.27 8.06
CA PHE A 254 32.64 4.33 7.36
C PHE A 254 32.60 3.43 6.11
N VAL A 255 33.65 3.47 5.28
CA VAL A 255 33.79 2.63 4.08
C VAL A 255 33.80 1.15 4.47
N ALA A 256 34.49 0.79 5.56
CA ALA A 256 34.50 -0.56 6.12
C ALA A 256 33.12 -1.01 6.64
N GLY A 257 32.16 -0.09 6.77
CA GLY A 257 30.82 -0.34 7.33
C GLY A 257 30.78 -0.31 8.84
N ARG A 258 31.78 0.30 9.49
CA ARG A 258 31.77 0.58 10.91
C ARG A 258 31.13 1.95 11.16
N PRO A 259 30.43 2.14 12.29
CA PRO A 259 29.81 3.41 12.62
C PRO A 259 30.88 4.48 12.90
N VAL A 260 30.64 5.69 12.42
CA VAL A 260 31.42 6.88 12.71
C VAL A 260 30.63 7.74 13.68
N VAL A 261 31.32 8.36 14.64
CA VAL A 261 30.71 9.33 15.55
C VAL A 261 31.18 10.71 15.15
N LEU A 262 30.22 11.57 14.79
CA LEU A 262 30.47 13.00 14.58
C LEU A 262 29.98 13.76 15.81
N THR A 263 30.80 14.68 16.30
CA THR A 263 30.52 15.44 17.53
C THR A 263 29.83 16.75 17.19
N GLY A 264 28.62 16.95 17.72
CA GLY A 264 27.98 18.26 17.83
C GLY A 264 28.09 18.81 19.25
N ASP A 265 27.51 19.98 19.48
CA ASP A 265 27.52 20.68 20.76
C ASP A 265 26.69 19.96 21.84
N ARG A 266 25.51 19.46 21.46
CA ARG A 266 24.55 18.78 22.35
C ARG A 266 24.41 17.29 22.03
N PHE A 267 24.62 16.91 20.78
CA PHE A 267 24.45 15.53 20.32
C PHE A 267 25.72 14.95 19.71
N LEU A 268 25.92 13.65 19.94
CA LEU A 268 26.80 12.81 19.15
C LEU A 268 25.97 12.14 18.04
N PHE A 269 26.40 12.30 16.80
CA PHE A 269 25.77 11.72 15.62
C PHE A 269 26.50 10.43 15.27
N ARG A 270 25.93 9.29 15.66
CA ARG A 270 26.45 7.98 15.25
C ARG A 270 25.90 7.65 13.87
N VAL A 271 26.75 7.75 12.85
CA VAL A 271 26.43 7.58 11.44
C VAL A 271 26.98 6.25 10.93
N GLU A 272 26.14 5.44 10.32
CA GLU A 272 26.52 4.19 9.67
C GLU A 272 25.91 4.10 8.26
N ARG A 273 26.54 3.35 7.36
CA ARG A 273 25.96 3.10 6.03
C ARG A 273 24.88 2.03 6.13
N SER A 274 23.72 2.29 5.54
CA SER A 274 22.60 1.33 5.50
C SER A 274 22.66 0.36 4.30
N GLY A 275 23.81 0.29 3.61
CA GLY A 275 23.97 -0.53 2.41
C GLY A 275 25.29 -0.29 1.68
N SER A 276 25.28 -0.45 0.36
CA SER A 276 26.44 -0.16 -0.51
C SER A 276 26.87 1.30 -0.40
N ILE A 277 28.19 1.58 -0.47
CA ILE A 277 28.73 2.95 -0.46
C ILE A 277 28.30 3.76 -1.69
N ALA A 278 27.91 3.09 -2.77
CA ALA A 278 27.36 3.72 -3.97
C ALA A 278 25.87 4.07 -3.85
N ARG A 279 25.20 3.65 -2.76
CA ARG A 279 23.80 4.00 -2.51
C ARG A 279 23.69 5.51 -2.36
N SER A 280 22.68 6.07 -3.00
CA SER A 280 22.41 7.51 -3.01
C SER A 280 20.97 7.75 -2.58
N GLY A 281 20.68 8.97 -2.13
CA GLY A 281 19.33 9.35 -1.74
C GLY A 281 18.97 8.99 -0.29
N HIS A 282 17.66 9.00 -0.02
CA HIS A 282 17.10 8.67 1.28
C HIS A 282 17.45 7.23 1.73
N GLY A 283 17.89 7.08 2.98
CA GLY A 283 18.27 5.79 3.56
C GLY A 283 19.64 5.26 3.09
N ALA A 284 20.51 6.13 2.55
CA ALA A 284 21.92 5.79 2.36
C ALA A 284 22.66 5.70 3.71
N LEU A 285 22.26 6.53 4.67
CA LEU A 285 22.76 6.58 6.04
C LEU A 285 21.71 6.12 7.06
N SER A 286 22.17 5.54 8.14
CA SER A 286 21.44 5.39 9.41
C SER A 286 22.14 6.28 10.43
N ILE A 287 21.38 7.19 11.03
CA ILE A 287 21.91 8.20 11.96
C ILE A 287 21.20 8.01 13.29
N SER A 288 21.96 7.77 14.35
CA SER A 288 21.45 7.76 15.71
C SER A 288 21.93 9.01 16.44
N LEU A 289 21.00 9.73 17.05
CA LEU A 289 21.29 10.80 18.00
C LEU A 289 21.60 10.18 19.35
N VAL A 290 22.75 10.55 19.90
CA VAL A 290 23.23 10.14 21.20
C VAL A 290 23.49 11.40 22.00
N ASP A 291 23.13 11.41 23.28
CA ASP A 291 23.39 12.52 24.18
C ASP A 291 24.90 12.68 24.40
N ALA A 292 25.43 13.90 24.21
CA ALA A 292 26.87 14.12 24.32
C ALA A 292 27.42 14.01 25.74
N THR A 293 26.58 14.13 26.77
CA THR A 293 26.99 14.09 28.18
C THR A 293 26.84 12.69 28.77
N THR A 294 25.70 12.05 28.53
CA THR A 294 25.34 10.76 29.12
C THR A 294 25.69 9.58 28.22
N HIS A 295 25.98 9.83 26.94
CA HIS A 295 26.16 8.82 25.90
C HIS A 295 24.94 7.89 25.71
N ALA A 296 23.77 8.27 26.23
CA ALA A 296 22.53 7.52 26.03
C ALA A 296 22.00 7.76 24.61
N ARG A 297 21.44 6.72 23.99
CA ARG A 297 20.76 6.86 22.70
C ARG A 297 19.45 7.62 22.91
N LEU A 298 19.18 8.60 22.06
CA LEU A 298 17.98 9.43 22.15
C LEU A 298 16.94 9.03 21.10
N ALA A 299 17.35 8.97 19.84
CA ALA A 299 16.47 8.64 18.71
C ALA A 299 17.27 8.27 17.46
N GLY A 300 16.60 7.74 16.45
CA GLY A 300 17.07 7.78 15.07
C GLY A 300 16.69 9.10 14.41
N LEU A 301 17.57 9.62 13.53
CA LEU A 301 17.34 10.83 12.74
C LEU A 301 17.36 10.48 11.25
N CYS A 302 16.26 10.76 10.57
CA CYS A 302 16.13 10.50 9.14
C CYS A 302 16.21 11.80 8.35
N LEU A 303 17.31 12.00 7.63
CA LEU A 303 17.53 13.18 6.79
C LEU A 303 17.28 12.85 5.32
N TYR A 304 16.70 13.82 4.61
CA TYR A 304 16.49 13.71 3.18
C TYR A 304 17.62 14.41 2.43
N PHE A 305 18.36 13.63 1.66
CA PHE A 305 19.34 14.12 0.70
C PHE A 305 18.93 13.63 -0.67
N ASP A 306 18.64 14.52 -1.61
CA ASP A 306 18.18 14.13 -2.94
C ASP A 306 19.36 13.73 -3.83
N GLY A 307 19.36 12.49 -4.32
CA GLY A 307 20.40 11.98 -5.22
C GLY A 307 21.84 11.95 -4.67
N THR A 308 22.06 12.35 -3.41
CA THR A 308 23.41 12.48 -2.84
C THR A 308 23.97 11.12 -2.41
N PRO A 309 25.21 10.75 -2.79
CA PRO A 309 25.89 9.53 -2.32
C PRO A 309 26.17 9.53 -0.81
N ALA A 310 26.29 8.35 -0.21
CA ALA A 310 26.50 8.19 1.24
C ALA A 310 27.70 8.98 1.81
N LEU A 311 28.84 9.02 1.10
CA LEU A 311 30.03 9.76 1.53
C LEU A 311 29.82 11.28 1.49
N ASP A 312 29.09 11.78 0.49
CA ASP A 312 28.78 13.20 0.38
C ASP A 312 27.74 13.61 1.45
N GLN A 313 26.80 12.72 1.81
CA GLN A 313 25.91 12.93 2.94
C GLN A 313 26.68 12.98 4.27
N LEU A 314 27.65 12.09 4.48
CA LEU A 314 28.52 12.10 5.66
C LEU A 314 29.33 13.40 5.75
N ALA A 315 29.88 13.85 4.62
CA ALA A 315 30.57 15.12 4.51
C ALA A 315 29.65 16.32 4.81
N ALA A 316 28.43 16.33 4.29
CA ALA A 316 27.44 17.38 4.56
C ALA A 316 27.10 17.46 6.05
N LEU A 317 26.88 16.32 6.71
CA LEU A 317 26.69 16.27 8.17
C LEU A 317 27.89 16.86 8.91
N GLY A 318 29.11 16.45 8.54
CA GLY A 318 30.34 16.99 9.13
C GLY A 318 30.47 18.49 8.98
N LEU A 319 30.12 19.05 7.81
CA LEU A 319 30.15 20.49 7.56
C LEU A 319 29.16 21.26 8.43
N HIS A 320 27.90 20.82 8.51
CA HIS A 320 26.90 21.46 9.36
C HIS A 320 27.31 21.45 10.84
N LEU A 321 27.86 20.33 11.32
CA LEU A 321 28.34 20.24 12.71
C LEU A 321 29.55 21.14 12.96
N ALA A 322 30.51 21.18 12.03
CA ALA A 322 31.66 22.08 12.12
C ALA A 322 31.26 23.57 12.06
N ALA A 323 30.13 23.90 11.42
CA ALA A 323 29.56 25.24 11.37
C ALA A 323 28.72 25.63 12.61
N GLY A 324 28.48 24.69 13.54
CA GLY A 324 27.59 24.92 14.69
C GLY A 324 26.09 24.88 14.34
N GLU A 325 25.73 24.37 13.16
CA GLU A 325 24.36 24.27 12.65
C GLU A 325 23.67 22.96 13.09
N GLU A 326 23.99 22.49 14.30
CA GLU A 326 23.46 21.23 14.83
C GLU A 326 21.92 21.26 14.93
N ALA A 327 21.36 22.40 15.35
CA ALA A 327 19.92 22.56 15.49
C ALA A 327 19.19 22.37 14.15
N ASP A 328 19.74 22.92 13.07
CA ASP A 328 19.15 22.84 11.74
C ASP A 328 19.10 21.40 11.21
N LEU A 329 20.15 20.62 11.47
CA LEU A 329 20.15 19.18 11.16
C LEU A 329 19.04 18.45 11.92
N VAL A 330 18.92 18.69 13.22
CA VAL A 330 17.90 18.04 14.03
C VAL A 330 16.51 18.48 13.59
N ASP A 331 16.28 19.76 13.29
CA ASP A 331 15.00 20.33 12.88
C ASP A 331 14.56 19.92 11.47
N ALA A 332 15.49 19.77 10.53
CA ALA A 332 15.20 19.29 9.19
C ALA A 332 14.89 17.77 9.15
N GLY A 333 15.49 16.97 10.03
CA GLY A 333 15.33 15.50 9.99
C GLY A 333 14.09 14.98 10.70
N ASN A 334 13.56 13.83 10.28
CA ASN A 334 12.44 13.18 10.97
C ASN A 334 12.96 12.25 12.07
N LEU A 335 12.48 12.42 13.31
CA LEU A 335 12.83 11.54 14.42
C LEU A 335 12.04 10.23 14.35
N TYR A 336 12.70 9.11 14.61
CA TYR A 336 12.09 7.79 14.72
C TYR A 336 12.74 6.97 15.83
N GLY A 337 12.04 5.95 16.34
CA GLY A 337 12.58 5.09 17.41
C GLY A 337 13.09 5.88 18.61
N ILE A 338 12.28 6.85 19.06
CA ILE A 338 12.59 7.78 20.17
C ILE A 338 12.59 6.98 21.48
N GLU A 339 13.71 7.00 22.19
CA GLU A 339 13.88 6.34 23.49
C GLU A 339 13.36 7.22 24.65
N PRO A 340 13.13 6.65 25.85
CA PRO A 340 12.70 7.43 27.01
C PRO A 340 13.62 8.63 27.31
N ALA A 341 14.94 8.47 27.15
CA ALA A 341 15.90 9.55 27.28
C ALA A 341 15.68 10.64 26.22
N GLY A 342 15.39 10.26 24.97
CA GLY A 342 15.07 11.20 23.89
C GLY A 342 13.77 11.96 24.10
N ALA A 343 12.74 11.31 24.64
CA ALA A 343 11.46 11.95 24.96
C ALA A 343 11.59 12.97 26.10
N ALA A 344 12.49 12.72 27.06
CA ALA A 344 12.78 13.62 28.18
C ALA A 344 13.82 14.70 27.84
N HIS A 345 14.52 14.59 26.70
CA HIS A 345 15.64 15.48 26.37
C HIS A 345 15.14 16.91 26.04
N PRO A 346 15.59 17.96 26.77
CA PRO A 346 15.05 19.31 26.62
C PRO A 346 15.09 19.87 25.19
N ALA A 347 16.18 19.58 24.45
CA ALA A 347 16.35 20.06 23.08
C ALA A 347 15.46 19.35 22.04
N LEU A 348 14.82 18.22 22.37
CA LEU A 348 13.95 17.47 21.46
C LEU A 348 12.45 17.65 21.75
N GLY A 349 12.10 18.24 22.92
CA GLY A 349 10.72 18.27 23.43
C GLY A 349 9.68 18.83 22.46
N ALA A 350 9.98 19.97 21.81
CA ALA A 350 9.07 20.57 20.84
C ALA A 350 8.76 19.64 19.65
N LYS A 351 9.75 18.88 19.19
CA LYS A 351 9.64 18.01 18.02
C LYS A 351 8.88 16.71 18.33
N VAL A 352 9.07 16.18 19.53
CA VAL A 352 8.33 15.01 20.04
C VAL A 352 6.83 15.34 20.14
N GLN A 353 6.48 16.52 20.68
CA GLN A 353 5.09 16.97 20.83
C GLN A 353 4.36 17.17 19.50
N VAL A 354 5.01 17.75 18.49
CA VAL A 354 4.42 17.92 17.14
C VAL A 354 4.11 16.56 16.49
N GLY A 355 4.93 15.54 16.74
CA GLY A 355 4.68 14.17 16.28
C GLY A 355 3.44 13.54 16.91
N GLU A 356 3.22 13.76 18.21
CA GLU A 356 2.02 13.30 18.93
C GLU A 356 0.76 14.07 18.50
N GLU A 357 0.84 15.38 18.32
CA GLU A 357 -0.28 16.18 17.81
C GLU A 357 -0.66 15.81 16.37
N ARG A 358 0.32 15.57 15.48
CA ARG A 358 0.03 15.08 14.11
C ARG A 358 -0.64 13.70 14.15
N ARG A 359 -0.21 12.81 15.05
CA ARG A 359 -0.88 11.52 15.26
C ARG A 359 -2.30 11.71 15.80
N ARG A 360 -2.50 12.57 16.80
CA ARG A 360 -3.85 12.87 17.35
C ARG A 360 -4.78 13.48 16.30
N ARG A 361 -4.33 14.46 15.52
CA ARG A 361 -5.12 15.08 14.43
C ARG A 361 -5.48 14.12 13.30
N PHE A 362 -4.72 13.03 13.13
CA PHE A 362 -5.09 11.97 12.19
C PHE A 362 -6.26 11.10 12.66
N PHE A 363 -6.56 11.09 13.97
CA PHE A 363 -7.62 10.29 14.58
C PHE A 363 -8.86 11.09 15.01
N ASP A 364 -8.83 12.42 15.03
CA ASP A 364 -9.99 13.26 15.37
C ASP A 364 -10.93 13.47 14.17
N PHE A 365 -11.82 12.51 13.95
CA PHE A 365 -12.90 12.54 12.94
C PHE A 365 -14.13 13.39 13.35
N ALA A 366 -14.09 14.13 14.47
CA ALA A 366 -15.29 14.69 15.12
C ALA A 366 -15.24 16.20 15.42
N ASP A 367 -14.51 17.01 14.64
CA ASP A 367 -14.60 18.47 14.78
C ASP A 367 -15.86 19.01 14.07
N VAL A 368 -16.97 19.09 14.81
CA VAL A 368 -18.30 19.51 14.34
C VAL A 368 -18.31 20.96 13.82
N ASN A 369 -17.29 21.75 14.14
CA ASN A 369 -17.13 23.13 13.64
C ASN A 369 -16.35 23.21 12.31
N ASN A 370 -15.81 22.09 11.83
CA ASN A 370 -15.16 22.02 10.53
C ASN A 370 -16.17 21.57 9.45
N PRO A 371 -16.55 22.46 8.50
CA PRO A 371 -17.51 22.14 7.44
C PRO A 371 -17.10 20.92 6.60
N GLN A 372 -15.80 20.66 6.46
CA GLN A 372 -15.30 19.49 5.73
C GLN A 372 -15.48 18.19 6.53
N ALA A 373 -15.32 18.22 7.85
CA ALA A 373 -15.54 17.06 8.70
C ALA A 373 -17.03 16.71 8.80
N ALA A 374 -17.88 17.71 9.04
CA ALA A 374 -19.34 17.57 8.99
C ALA A 374 -19.83 17.04 7.64
N MET A 375 -19.22 17.50 6.53
CA MET A 375 -19.50 17.00 5.19
C MET A 375 -19.12 15.53 5.02
N ARG A 376 -17.93 15.11 5.46
CA ARG A 376 -17.51 13.69 5.40
C ARG A 376 -18.45 12.80 6.21
N MET A 377 -18.88 13.26 7.39
CA MET A 377 -19.85 12.54 8.21
C MET A 377 -21.20 12.41 7.51
N LEU A 378 -21.71 13.48 6.89
CA LEU A 378 -22.99 13.43 6.18
C LEU A 378 -22.91 12.63 4.88
N ALA A 379 -21.81 12.72 4.13
CA ALA A 379 -21.58 11.88 2.97
C ALA A 379 -21.50 10.40 3.36
N ALA A 380 -20.81 10.08 4.46
CA ALA A 380 -20.76 8.72 5.01
C ALA A 380 -22.14 8.23 5.47
N GLN A 381 -22.89 9.05 6.21
CA GLN A 381 -24.25 8.70 6.62
C GLN A 381 -25.17 8.47 5.43
N TYR A 382 -25.10 9.35 4.42
CA TYR A 382 -25.93 9.23 3.22
C TYR A 382 -25.51 8.04 2.35
N ALA A 383 -24.20 7.74 2.30
CA ALA A 383 -23.68 6.53 1.68
C ALA A 383 -24.25 5.30 2.40
N LEU A 384 -24.21 5.23 3.74
CA LEU A 384 -24.79 4.13 4.51
C LEU A 384 -26.30 3.95 4.25
N ASP A 385 -27.06 5.06 4.22
CA ASP A 385 -28.51 5.03 4.00
C ASP A 385 -28.88 4.55 2.58
N LEU A 386 -28.09 4.95 1.58
CA LEU A 386 -28.34 4.61 0.16
C LEU A 386 -27.56 3.41 -0.34
N PHE A 387 -26.61 2.92 0.44
CA PHE A 387 -25.75 1.79 0.10
C PHE A 387 -26.54 0.59 -0.46
N PRO A 388 -27.65 0.15 0.17
CA PRO A 388 -28.44 -0.96 -0.36
C PRO A 388 -28.99 -0.69 -1.76
N VAL A 389 -29.37 0.56 -2.08
CA VAL A 389 -29.94 0.93 -3.38
C VAL A 389 -28.87 0.90 -4.47
N TYR A 390 -27.69 1.43 -4.19
CA TYR A 390 -26.58 1.45 -5.16
C TYR A 390 -26.07 0.05 -5.44
N GLN A 391 -26.00 -0.77 -4.40
CA GLN A 391 -25.56 -2.13 -4.56
C GLN A 391 -26.55 -2.97 -5.35
N ASP A 392 -27.84 -2.76 -5.13
CA ASP A 392 -28.89 -3.41 -5.91
C ASP A 392 -28.84 -3.02 -7.39
N VAL A 393 -28.50 -1.76 -7.69
CA VAL A 393 -28.28 -1.27 -9.07
C VAL A 393 -26.99 -1.83 -9.67
N LEU A 394 -25.88 -1.84 -8.93
CA LEU A 394 -24.62 -2.43 -9.39
C LEU A 394 -24.77 -3.93 -9.67
N ALA A 395 -25.45 -4.67 -8.79
CA ALA A 395 -25.77 -6.07 -9.02
C ALA A 395 -26.60 -6.27 -10.30
N ASP A 396 -27.61 -5.43 -10.55
CA ASP A 396 -28.35 -5.48 -11.83
C ASP A 396 -27.43 -5.27 -13.04
N MET A 397 -26.44 -4.39 -12.91
CA MET A 397 -25.53 -4.02 -13.99
C MET A 397 -24.41 -5.06 -14.23
N THR A 398 -23.96 -5.75 -13.17
CA THR A 398 -22.84 -6.70 -13.24
C THR A 398 -23.29 -8.14 -13.43
N VAL A 399 -24.31 -8.61 -12.70
CA VAL A 399 -24.78 -10.01 -12.73
C VAL A 399 -26.15 -10.18 -13.40
N GLY A 400 -26.84 -9.08 -13.72
CA GLY A 400 -28.02 -9.09 -14.58
C GLY A 400 -29.15 -10.02 -14.09
N ARG A 401 -29.62 -10.93 -14.95
CA ARG A 401 -30.78 -11.80 -14.69
C ARG A 401 -30.55 -12.76 -13.52
N ARG A 402 -29.30 -13.15 -13.23
CA ARG A 402 -28.97 -14.09 -12.13
C ARG A 402 -29.06 -13.46 -10.75
N LYS A 403 -29.19 -12.14 -10.65
CA LYS A 403 -29.53 -11.47 -9.38
C LYS A 403 -30.79 -12.07 -8.74
N LYS A 404 -31.80 -12.42 -9.55
CA LYS A 404 -33.03 -13.06 -9.04
C LYS A 404 -32.80 -14.47 -8.49
N GLU A 405 -31.86 -15.22 -9.08
CA GLU A 405 -31.47 -16.56 -8.58
C GLU A 405 -30.73 -16.44 -7.25
N LEU A 406 -29.81 -15.49 -7.15
CA LEU A 406 -29.13 -15.12 -5.90
C LEU A 406 -30.12 -14.71 -4.80
N LEU A 407 -31.13 -13.90 -5.14
CA LEU A 407 -32.20 -13.53 -4.21
C LEU A 407 -33.09 -14.73 -3.84
N ALA A 408 -33.34 -15.65 -4.79
CA ALA A 408 -34.19 -16.83 -4.61
C ALA A 408 -33.56 -17.93 -3.76
N CYS A 409 -32.23 -17.95 -3.61
CA CYS A 409 -31.51 -18.80 -2.65
C CYS A 409 -31.69 -18.35 -1.18
N GLY A 410 -32.66 -17.48 -0.89
CA GLY A 410 -32.98 -16.98 0.45
C GLY A 410 -32.13 -15.80 0.88
N MET A 411 -31.36 -15.20 -0.02
CA MET A 411 -30.53 -14.04 0.27
C MET A 411 -31.33 -12.76 0.03
N THR A 412 -31.49 -11.90 1.02
CA THR A 412 -31.93 -10.51 0.82
C THR A 412 -30.90 -9.73 -0.02
N PRO A 413 -31.27 -8.59 -0.64
CA PRO A 413 -30.28 -7.70 -1.25
C PRO A 413 -29.19 -7.29 -0.27
N GLN A 414 -29.46 -7.22 1.04
CA GLN A 414 -28.43 -7.03 2.07
C GLN A 414 -27.64 -8.29 2.42
N GLU A 415 -28.16 -9.51 2.21
CA GLU A 415 -27.46 -10.79 2.43
C GLU A 415 -26.66 -11.25 1.20
N ILE A 416 -27.08 -10.99 -0.03
CA ILE A 416 -26.21 -11.09 -1.23
C ILE A 416 -24.95 -10.24 -1.03
N VAL A 417 -25.16 -9.14 -0.34
CA VAL A 417 -24.23 -8.08 0.04
C VAL A 417 -23.64 -8.26 1.43
N ARG A 418 -24.07 -9.28 2.18
CA ARG A 418 -23.45 -9.72 3.42
C ARG A 418 -22.88 -11.14 3.35
N ALA A 419 -22.96 -11.79 2.19
CA ALA A 419 -22.43 -13.12 1.96
C ALA A 419 -21.51 -13.27 0.74
N ALA A 420 -21.60 -12.44 -0.31
CA ALA A 420 -20.50 -12.35 -1.29
C ALA A 420 -19.26 -11.60 -0.71
#